data_AF-A0A523EDR5-F1
#
_entry.id   AF-A0A523EDR5-F1
#
_cell.length_a   1.000
_cell.length_b   1.000
_cell.length_c   1.000
_cell.angle_alpha   90.00
_cell.angle_beta   90.00
_cell.angle_gamma   90.00
#
_symmetry.space_group_name_H-M   'P 1'
#
loop_
_entity.id
_entity.type
_entity.pdbx_description
1 polymer ?
#
loop_
_entity_poly.entity_id
_entity_poly.type
_entity_poly.pdbx_seq_one_letter_code
_entity_poly.pdbx_strand_id
1 'polypeptide(L)'
;MSLAPCRQPANIGGVLHLIHPVLVHFGVALVAAGVLLESYGLLVDKEAARRFGGPLWGVGTVLLVAVIASGYLAANTIELPAGADEVLSDHERQGWILLAVLVLLQFWKGWHRGRLPEGQQRWYALALGLAAGLVFYSALLGGRLVYGLGVGVGP
;
A
#
# COMPACT_ATOMS: atom_id res chain seq x y z
N MET A 1 30.20 34.14 14.15
CA MET A 1 30.86 33.10 13.34
C MET A 1 29.75 32.18 12.85
N SER A 2 29.37 32.32 11.57
CA SER A 2 28.21 31.65 10.98
C SER A 2 28.58 30.21 10.64
N LEU A 3 27.95 29.23 11.29
CA LEU A 3 28.00 27.84 10.84
C LEU A 3 27.05 27.74 9.64
N ALA A 4 27.60 27.80 8.44
CA ALA A 4 26.88 27.38 7.25
C ALA A 4 26.41 25.93 7.47
N PRO A 5 25.13 25.58 7.24
CA PRO A 5 24.72 24.19 7.26
C PRO A 5 25.46 23.48 6.14
N CYS A 6 26.35 22.56 6.51
CA CYS A 6 26.99 21.65 5.58
C CYS A 6 25.85 20.87 4.90
N ARG A 7 25.55 21.18 3.63
CA ARG A 7 24.67 20.33 2.82
C ARG A 7 25.35 18.98 2.72
N GLN A 8 24.96 18.03 3.56
CA GLN A 8 25.28 16.64 3.31
C GLN A 8 24.73 16.33 1.91
N PRO A 9 25.54 15.75 1.00
CA PRO A 9 25.02 15.30 -0.27
C PRO A 9 23.91 14.31 0.01
N ALA A 10 22.78 14.45 -0.70
CA ALA A 10 21.67 13.52 -0.61
C ALA A 10 22.21 12.09 -0.78
N ASN A 11 22.28 11.33 0.30
CA ASN A 11 22.60 9.92 0.23
C ASN A 11 21.34 9.18 -0.27
N ILE A 12 21.55 8.07 -0.97
CA ILE A 12 20.45 7.33 -1.59
C ILE A 12 19.42 6.91 -0.52
N GLY A 13 19.88 6.54 0.67
CA GLY A 13 19.01 6.23 1.81
C GLY A 13 18.09 7.38 2.21
N GLY A 14 18.62 8.58 2.46
CA GLY A 14 17.82 9.74 2.85
C GLY A 14 16.75 10.12 1.81
N VAL A 15 17.06 9.96 0.52
CA VAL A 15 16.07 10.17 -0.56
C VAL A 15 14.98 9.10 -0.53
N LEU A 16 15.34 7.84 -0.32
CA LEU A 16 14.39 6.73 -0.24
C LEU A 16 13.43 6.87 0.95
N HIS A 17 13.93 7.34 2.10
CA HIS A 17 13.09 7.63 3.28
C HIS A 17 12.04 8.71 3.03
N LEU A 18 12.33 9.69 2.17
CA LEU A 18 11.38 10.75 1.82
C LEU A 18 10.40 10.28 0.74
N ILE A 19 10.86 9.51 -0.25
CA ILE A 19 10.05 9.07 -1.38
C ILE A 19 9.11 7.91 -1.01
N HIS A 20 9.55 6.99 -0.16
CA HIS A 20 8.75 5.81 0.19
C HIS A 20 7.38 6.19 0.77
N PRO A 21 7.25 7.08 1.78
CA PRO A 21 5.95 7.52 2.27
C PRO A 21 5.10 8.18 1.18
N VAL A 22 5.70 8.97 0.27
CA VAL A 22 4.97 9.58 -0.85
C VAL A 22 4.33 8.49 -1.71
N LEU A 23 5.09 7.47 -2.11
CA LEU A 23 4.58 6.33 -2.86
C LEU A 23 3.49 5.57 -2.10
N VAL A 24 3.67 5.38 -0.79
CA VAL A 24 2.67 4.73 0.08
C VAL A 24 1.34 5.48 0.02
N HIS A 25 1.33 6.81 0.19
CA HIS A 25 0.08 7.58 0.20
C HIS A 25 -0.69 7.46 -1.12
N PHE A 26 -0.01 7.59 -2.27
CA PHE A 26 -0.66 7.45 -3.56
C PHE A 26 -1.13 6.01 -3.83
N GLY A 27 -0.29 5.02 -3.55
CA GLY A 27 -0.63 3.61 -3.75
C GLY A 27 -1.80 3.17 -2.87
N VAL A 28 -1.73 3.46 -1.57
CA VAL A 28 -2.79 3.15 -0.60
C VAL A 28 -4.08 3.88 -0.94
N ALA A 29 -4.03 5.17 -1.28
CA ALA A 29 -5.24 5.92 -1.65
C ALA A 29 -5.93 5.33 -2.89
N LEU A 30 -5.18 4.98 -3.93
CA LEU A 30 -5.73 4.37 -5.15
C LEU A 30 -6.32 2.99 -4.90
N VAL A 31 -5.63 2.14 -4.13
CA VAL A 31 -6.16 0.83 -3.74
C VAL A 31 -7.42 0.99 -2.89
N ALA A 32 -7.37 1.77 -1.82
CA ALA A 32 -8.49 1.94 -0.90
C ALA A 32 -9.71 2.53 -1.63
N ALA A 33 -9.53 3.62 -2.37
CA ALA A 33 -10.63 4.25 -3.11
C ALA A 33 -11.20 3.31 -4.18
N GLY A 34 -10.35 2.61 -4.92
CA GLY A 34 -10.79 1.71 -5.99
C GLY A 34 -11.52 0.49 -5.46
N VAL A 35 -11.00 -0.13 -4.39
CA VAL A 35 -11.63 -1.26 -3.69
C VAL A 35 -12.98 -0.85 -3.13
N LEU A 36 -13.06 0.28 -2.41
CA LEU A 36 -14.32 0.78 -1.85
C LEU A 36 -15.34 1.10 -2.95
N LEU A 37 -14.91 1.74 -4.04
CA LEU A 37 -15.79 2.10 -5.15
C LEU A 37 -16.29 0.87 -5.91
N GLU A 38 -15.44 -0.13 -6.15
CA GLU A 38 -15.86 -1.37 -6.79
C GLU A 38 -16.79 -2.19 -5.89
N SER A 39 -16.45 -2.33 -4.60
CA SER A 39 -17.33 -3.00 -3.62
C SER A 39 -18.69 -2.32 -3.55
N TYR A 40 -18.73 -0.98 -3.47
CA TYR A 40 -19.98 -0.23 -3.55
C TYR A 40 -20.74 -0.57 -4.84
N GLY A 41 -20.06 -0.49 -5.99
CA GLY A 41 -20.65 -0.80 -7.28
C GLY A 41 -21.24 -2.21 -7.40
N LEU A 42 -20.63 -3.21 -6.77
CA LEU A 42 -21.13 -4.58 -6.71
C LEU A 42 -22.31 -4.74 -5.76
N LEU A 43 -22.33 -4.03 -4.62
CA LEU A 43 -23.38 -4.15 -3.62
C LEU A 43 -24.67 -3.43 -4.01
N VAL A 44 -24.56 -2.30 -4.72
CA VAL A 44 -25.71 -1.49 -5.16
C VAL A 44 -25.99 -1.58 -6.66
N ASP A 45 -25.32 -2.50 -7.35
CA ASP A 45 -25.41 -2.72 -8.80
C ASP A 45 -25.24 -1.43 -9.64
N LYS A 46 -24.23 -0.62 -9.27
CA LYS A 46 -23.89 0.63 -9.96
C LYS A 46 -22.73 0.39 -10.92
N GLU A 47 -23.05 0.15 -12.19
CA GLU A 47 -22.04 -0.08 -13.23
C GLU A 47 -21.02 1.06 -13.38
N ALA A 48 -21.45 2.31 -13.20
CA ALA A 48 -20.53 3.46 -13.23
C ALA A 48 -19.44 3.37 -12.15
N ALA A 49 -19.78 2.92 -10.93
CA ALA A 49 -18.81 2.73 -9.87
C ALA A 49 -17.84 1.58 -10.19
N ARG A 50 -18.36 0.46 -10.73
CA ARG A 50 -17.53 -0.70 -11.14
C ARG A 50 -16.57 -0.36 -12.27
N ARG A 51 -16.99 0.49 -13.22
CA ARG A 51 -16.19 0.96 -14.35
C ARG A 51 -14.92 1.71 -13.92
N PHE A 52 -14.98 2.45 -12.83
CA PHE A 52 -13.83 3.21 -12.32
C PHE A 52 -13.10 2.50 -11.18
N GLY A 53 -13.81 1.81 -10.29
CA GLY A 53 -13.21 1.17 -9.11
C GLY A 53 -12.15 0.15 -9.51
N GLY A 54 -12.49 -0.78 -10.41
CA GLY A 54 -11.60 -1.84 -10.86
C GLY A 54 -10.25 -1.36 -11.42
N PRO A 55 -10.26 -0.48 -12.43
CA PRO A 55 -9.03 0.11 -12.94
C PRO A 55 -8.25 0.89 -11.87
N LEU A 56 -8.92 1.61 -10.97
CA LEU A 56 -8.27 2.46 -9.98
C LEU A 56 -7.40 1.67 -9.00
N TRP A 57 -7.95 0.62 -8.36
CA TRP A 57 -7.13 -0.21 -7.49
C TRP A 57 -6.19 -1.14 -8.26
N GLY A 58 -6.48 -1.42 -9.54
CA GLY A 58 -5.53 -2.07 -10.45
C GLY A 58 -4.24 -1.24 -10.64
N VAL A 59 -4.37 0.06 -10.90
CA VAL A 59 -3.22 0.99 -10.95
C VAL A 59 -2.53 1.07 -9.59
N GLY A 60 -3.30 1.15 -8.50
CA GLY A 60 -2.75 1.10 -7.14
C GLY A 60 -1.95 -0.17 -6.85
N THR A 61 -2.39 -1.33 -7.36
CA THR A 61 -1.68 -2.62 -7.24
C THR A 61 -0.34 -2.61 -7.97
N VAL A 62 -0.26 -1.97 -9.13
CA VAL A 62 1.01 -1.79 -9.85
C VAL A 62 1.95 -0.87 -9.06
N LEU A 63 1.42 0.24 -8.51
CA LEU A 63 2.21 1.16 -7.67
C LEU A 63 2.71 0.50 -6.38
N LEU A 64 1.99 -0.47 -5.82
CA LEU A 64 2.43 -1.22 -4.64
C LEU A 64 3.78 -1.92 -4.86
N VAL A 65 4.13 -2.29 -6.10
CA VAL A 65 5.48 -2.83 -6.41
C VAL A 65 6.56 -1.79 -6.12
N ALA A 66 6.34 -0.54 -6.53
CA ALA A 66 7.27 0.56 -6.24
C ALA A 66 7.29 0.92 -4.74
N VAL A 67 6.14 0.82 -4.05
CA VAL A 67 6.05 1.00 -2.59
C VAL A 67 6.90 -0.03 -1.87
N ILE A 68 6.74 -1.32 -2.18
CA ILE A 68 7.50 -2.41 -1.55
C ILE A 68 8.99 -2.27 -1.86
N ALA A 69 9.35 -2.01 -3.12
CA ALA A 69 10.75 -1.85 -3.51
C ALA A 69 11.42 -0.67 -2.79
N SER A 70 10.75 0.50 -2.76
CA SER A 70 11.28 1.67 -2.05
C SER A 70 11.36 1.46 -0.53
N GLY A 71 10.39 0.76 0.06
CA GLY A 71 10.38 0.47 1.50
C GLY A 71 11.50 -0.48 1.90
N TYR A 72 11.68 -1.55 1.13
CA TYR A 72 12.78 -2.50 1.34
C TYR A 72 14.15 -1.82 1.20
N LEU A 73 14.33 -0.98 0.18
CA LEU A 73 15.58 -0.23 0.03
C LEU A 73 15.79 0.77 1.18
N ALA A 74 14.75 1.47 1.62
CA ALA A 74 14.83 2.39 2.76
C ALA A 74 15.23 1.66 4.05
N ALA A 75 14.54 0.55 4.38
CA ALA A 75 14.82 -0.29 5.54
C ALA A 75 16.29 -0.75 5.62
N ASN A 76 16.93 -1.00 4.49
CA ASN A 76 18.33 -1.44 4.41
C ASN A 76 19.35 -0.28 4.39
N THR A 77 18.92 0.98 4.56
CA THR A 77 19.79 2.16 4.48
C THR A 77 19.80 3.04 5.73
N ILE A 78 19.02 2.69 6.76
CA ILE A 78 19.00 3.38 8.05
C ILE A 78 19.31 2.46 9.21
N GLU A 79 19.78 3.07 10.29
CA GLU A 79 19.78 2.43 11.60
C GLU A 79 18.35 2.42 12.17
N LEU A 80 17.92 1.26 12.63
CA LEU A 80 16.60 1.09 13.23
C LEU A 80 16.65 1.40 14.74
N PRO A 81 15.67 2.15 15.27
CA PRO A 81 15.49 2.29 16.71
C PRO A 81 15.28 0.94 17.39
N ALA A 82 15.72 0.81 18.63
CA ALA A 82 15.57 -0.43 19.40
C ALA A 82 14.10 -0.87 19.47
N GLY A 83 13.81 -2.12 19.09
CA GLY A 83 12.47 -2.69 19.10
C GLY A 83 11.64 -2.40 17.83
N ALA A 84 12.21 -1.75 16.82
CA ALA A 84 11.54 -1.51 15.54
C ALA A 84 11.61 -2.70 14.57
N ASP A 85 12.55 -3.63 14.76
CA ASP A 85 12.79 -4.74 13.83
C ASP A 85 11.57 -5.63 13.61
N GLU A 86 10.86 -5.99 14.68
CA GLU A 86 9.67 -6.85 14.63
C GLU A 86 8.52 -6.17 13.88
N VAL A 87 8.23 -4.90 14.22
CA VAL A 87 7.17 -4.13 13.58
C VAL A 87 7.49 -3.87 12.10
N LEU A 88 8.77 -3.67 11.77
CA LEU A 88 9.22 -3.49 10.39
C LEU A 88 9.04 -4.76 9.59
N SER A 89 9.46 -5.90 10.13
CA SER A 89 9.30 -7.21 9.49
C SER A 89 7.83 -7.53 9.23
N ASP A 90 6.96 -7.25 10.20
CA ASP A 90 5.51 -7.41 10.06
C ASP A 90 4.94 -6.48 8.97
N HIS A 91 5.38 -5.22 8.93
CA HIS A 91 4.94 -4.26 7.92
C HIS A 91 5.35 -4.67 6.50
N GLU A 92 6.60 -5.12 6.32
CA GLU A 92 7.11 -5.62 5.04
C GLU A 92 6.35 -6.87 4.59
N ARG A 93 6.17 -7.84 5.50
CA ARG A 93 5.40 -9.06 5.24
C ARG A 93 3.96 -8.72 4.83
N GLN A 94 3.35 -7.77 5.51
CA GLN A 94 1.99 -7.32 5.22
C GLN A 94 1.90 -6.66 3.82
N GLY A 95 2.91 -5.92 3.39
CA GLY A 95 2.99 -5.37 2.04
C GLY A 95 2.94 -6.46 0.96
N TRP A 96 3.72 -7.53 1.12
CA TRP A 96 3.72 -8.67 0.21
C TRP A 96 2.40 -9.46 0.21
N ILE A 97 1.81 -9.68 1.39
CA ILE A 97 0.50 -10.34 1.52
C ILE A 97 -0.57 -9.52 0.78
N LEU A 98 -0.60 -8.21 1.00
CA LEU A 98 -1.55 -7.32 0.34
C LEU A 98 -1.37 -7.37 -1.19
N LEU A 99 -0.14 -7.27 -1.69
CA LEU A 99 0.13 -7.36 -3.13
C LEU A 99 -0.35 -8.69 -3.71
N ALA A 100 -0.05 -9.81 -3.05
CA ALA A 100 -0.48 -11.13 -3.50
C ALA A 100 -2.01 -11.24 -3.56
N VAL A 101 -2.71 -10.79 -2.51
CA VAL A 101 -4.18 -10.78 -2.47
C VAL A 101 -4.76 -9.95 -3.61
N LEU A 102 -4.26 -8.72 -3.82
CA LEU A 102 -4.75 -7.84 -4.88
C LEU A 102 -4.50 -8.43 -6.28
N VAL A 103 -3.33 -9.01 -6.52
CA VAL A 103 -3.02 -9.70 -7.79
C VAL A 103 -3.97 -10.87 -8.02
N LEU A 104 -4.23 -11.70 -6.99
CA LEU A 104 -5.19 -12.80 -7.10
C LEU A 104 -6.62 -12.33 -7.38
N LEU A 105 -7.05 -11.22 -6.77
CA LEU A 105 -8.37 -10.62 -7.04
C LEU A 105 -8.45 -10.01 -8.44
N GLN A 106 -7.38 -9.41 -8.96
CA GLN A 106 -7.35 -8.94 -10.35
C GLN A 106 -7.39 -10.12 -11.30
N PHE A 107 -6.65 -11.19 -11.00
CA PHE A 107 -6.65 -12.40 -11.81
C PHE A 107 -8.03 -13.07 -11.81
N TRP A 108 -8.68 -13.20 -10.66
CA TRP A 108 -10.04 -13.75 -10.56
C TRP A 108 -11.02 -12.97 -11.44
N LYS A 109 -11.05 -11.65 -11.33
CA LYS A 109 -11.92 -10.81 -12.18
C LYS A 109 -11.51 -10.86 -13.65
N GLY A 110 -10.21 -10.88 -13.94
CA GLY A 110 -9.65 -10.96 -15.28
C GLY A 110 -9.98 -12.28 -15.99
N TRP A 111 -10.01 -13.39 -15.25
CA TRP A 111 -10.45 -14.70 -15.74
C TRP A 111 -11.89 -14.67 -16.27
N HIS A 112 -12.74 -13.88 -15.61
CA HIS A 112 -14.12 -13.60 -16.04
C HIS A 112 -14.23 -12.41 -17.00
N ARG A 113 -13.12 -11.98 -17.63
CA ARG A 113 -13.06 -10.85 -18.58
C ARG A 113 -13.67 -9.57 -18.02
N GLY A 114 -13.51 -9.33 -16.72
CA GLY A 114 -14.07 -8.17 -16.03
C GLY A 114 -15.53 -8.29 -15.60
N ARG A 115 -16.24 -9.37 -15.97
CA ARG A 115 -17.67 -9.57 -15.69
C ARG A 115 -17.91 -10.81 -14.84
N LEU A 116 -17.88 -10.62 -13.52
CA LEU A 116 -18.09 -11.68 -12.55
C LEU A 116 -19.52 -12.27 -12.64
N PRO A 117 -19.67 -13.61 -12.63
CA PRO A 117 -20.97 -14.26 -12.51
C PRO A 117 -21.70 -13.82 -11.23
N GLU A 118 -23.03 -13.69 -11.27
CA GLU A 118 -23.85 -13.22 -10.13
C GLU A 118 -23.55 -13.98 -8.83
N GLY A 119 -23.43 -15.31 -8.90
CA GLY A 119 -23.11 -16.15 -7.73
C GLY A 119 -21.73 -15.90 -7.10
N GLN A 120 -20.82 -15.25 -7.82
CA GLN A 120 -19.47 -14.94 -7.35
C GLN A 120 -19.31 -13.49 -6.86
N GLN A 121 -20.20 -12.58 -7.27
CA GLN A 121 -20.07 -11.15 -6.96
C GLN A 121 -20.02 -10.87 -5.46
N ARG A 122 -20.84 -11.57 -4.66
CA ARG A 122 -20.84 -11.44 -3.19
C ARG A 122 -19.52 -11.87 -2.57
N TRP A 123 -18.98 -13.01 -3.00
CA TRP A 123 -17.70 -13.52 -2.50
C TRP A 123 -16.54 -12.62 -2.90
N TYR A 124 -16.59 -12.10 -4.13
CA TYR A 124 -15.61 -11.13 -4.59
C TYR A 124 -15.65 -9.82 -3.80
N ALA A 125 -16.85 -9.28 -3.53
CA ALA A 125 -17.03 -8.08 -2.71
C ALA A 125 -16.55 -8.29 -1.26
N LEU A 126 -16.80 -9.47 -0.68
CA LEU A 126 -16.25 -9.83 0.63
C LEU A 126 -14.72 -9.88 0.61
N ALA A 127 -14.12 -10.47 -0.41
CA ALA A 127 -12.67 -10.55 -0.55
C ALA A 127 -12.03 -9.16 -0.77
N LEU A 128 -12.69 -8.27 -1.52
CA LEU A 128 -12.32 -6.85 -1.62
C LEU A 128 -12.40 -6.15 -0.25
N GLY A 129 -13.44 -6.43 0.55
CA GLY A 129 -13.55 -5.92 1.92
C GLY A 129 -12.40 -6.38 2.82
N LEU A 130 -11.99 -7.66 2.72
CA LEU A 130 -10.82 -8.17 3.42
C LEU A 130 -9.53 -7.48 2.95
N ALA A 131 -9.37 -7.24 1.65
CA ALA A 131 -8.23 -6.50 1.12
C ALA A 131 -8.17 -5.05 1.67
N ALA A 132 -9.32 -4.38 1.81
CA ALA A 132 -9.38 -3.08 2.48
C ALA A 132 -8.94 -3.15 3.95
N GLY A 133 -9.31 -4.21 4.67
CA GLY A 133 -8.82 -4.47 6.03
C GLY A 133 -7.29 -4.66 6.09
N LEU A 134 -6.71 -5.37 5.12
CA LEU A 134 -5.25 -5.54 5.01
C LEU A 134 -4.52 -4.22 4.73
N VAL A 135 -5.10 -3.35 3.91
CA VAL A 135 -4.60 -1.98 3.67
C VAL A 135 -4.57 -1.19 4.98
N PHE A 136 -5.68 -1.21 5.73
CA PHE A 136 -5.78 -0.49 7.00
C PHE A 136 -4.77 -1.01 8.03
N TYR A 137 -4.64 -2.34 8.16
CA TYR A 137 -3.64 -2.94 9.06
C TYR A 137 -2.20 -2.58 8.66
N SER A 138 -1.88 -2.58 7.36
CA SER A 138 -0.58 -2.13 6.87
C SER A 138 -0.31 -0.66 7.23
N ALA A 139 -1.31 0.22 7.10
CA ALA A 139 -1.20 1.63 7.48
C ALA A 139 -0.98 1.81 8.99
N LEU A 140 -1.60 0.99 9.84
CA LEU A 140 -1.35 1.01 11.29
C LEU A 140 0.10 0.63 11.64
N LEU A 141 0.65 -0.41 10.99
CA LEU A 141 2.04 -0.81 11.19
C LEU A 141 3.00 0.29 10.72
N GLY A 142 2.78 0.85 9.53
CA GLY A 142 3.58 1.97 9.01
C GLY A 142 3.50 3.21 9.91
N GLY A 143 2.31 3.53 10.41
CA GLY A 143 2.11 4.61 11.38
C GLY A 143 2.82 4.35 12.70
N ARG A 144 2.82 3.11 13.20
CA ARG A 144 3.57 2.72 14.42
C ARG A 144 5.07 2.85 14.23
N LEU A 145 5.61 2.48 13.06
CA LEU A 145 7.03 2.66 12.74
C LEU A 145 7.43 4.12 12.82
N VAL A 146 6.69 5.01 12.13
CA VAL A 146 7.05 6.44 12.05
C VAL A 146 6.72 7.19 13.34
N TYR A 147 5.47 7.12 13.79
CA TYR A 147 4.98 7.97 14.91
C TYR A 147 5.18 7.34 16.28
N GLY A 148 5.25 6.01 16.37
CA GLY A 148 5.45 5.31 17.64
C GLY A 148 6.91 5.05 17.96
N LEU A 149 7.70 4.68 16.96
CA LEU A 149 9.08 4.22 17.12
C LEU A 149 10.13 5.17 16.53
N GLY A 150 9.72 6.19 15.77
CA GLY A 150 10.65 7.17 15.20
C GLY A 150 11.46 6.65 14.01
N VAL A 151 10.95 5.68 13.26
CA VAL A 151 11.61 5.22 12.04
C VAL A 151 11.50 6.29 10.96
N GLY A 152 12.65 6.75 10.45
CA GLY A 152 12.71 7.73 9.35
C GLY A 152 12.38 9.17 9.75
N VAL A 153 12.19 9.46 11.05
CA VAL A 153 12.28 10.82 11.57
C VAL A 153 13.74 11.01 11.97
N GLY A 154 14.47 11.92 11.31
CA GLY A 154 15.88 12.16 11.63
C GLY A 154 16.09 12.53 13.11
N PRO A 155 17.34 12.53 13.59
CA PRO A 155 17.67 13.06 14.92
C PRO A 155 17.30 14.55 15.06
#